data_AF-A0A2M8G273-F1
#
_entry.id   AF-A0A2M8G273-F1
#
_cell.length_a   1.000
_cell.length_b   1.000
_cell.length_c   1.000
_cell.angle_alpha   90.00
_cell.angle_beta   90.00
_cell.angle_gamma   90.00
#
_symmetry.space_group_name_H-M   'P 1'
#
loop_
_entity.id
_entity.type
_entity.pdbx_description
1 polymer ?
#
loop_
_entity_poly.entity_id
_entity_poly.type
_entity_poly.pdbx_seq_one_letter_code
_entity_poly.pdbx_strand_id
1 'polypeptide(L)'
;MPTNIQKRCPCYGFGFAVRTRVLTPSWGNQCALYIGEARPCQMEIQGQAPDWGKCPLNAGAICRQTFGRWCQEAVTVIAPEHPEGIQFREWVEIVLAQNPSERYK
;
A
#
# COMPACT_ATOMS: atom_id res chain seq x y z
N MET A 1 -11.34 14.70 15.18
CA MET A 1 -10.89 13.49 14.48
C MET A 1 -9.37 13.57 14.42
N PRO A 2 -8.59 12.60 14.92
CA PRO A 2 -7.14 12.76 14.92
C PRO A 2 -6.62 12.77 13.48
N THR A 3 -6.35 14.01 13.03
CA THR A 3 -5.16 14.48 12.32
C THR A 3 -4.44 13.46 11.48
N ASN A 4 -4.63 13.56 10.15
CA ASN A 4 -3.57 13.56 9.13
C ASN A 4 -2.29 12.77 9.50
N ILE A 5 -2.44 11.53 9.96
CA ILE A 5 -1.33 10.62 10.15
C ILE A 5 -0.81 10.43 8.73
N GLN A 6 0.40 10.91 8.46
CA GLN A 6 1.09 10.70 7.19
C GLN A 6 1.11 9.20 6.92
N LYS A 7 0.17 8.73 6.10
CA LYS A 7 0.01 7.31 5.74
C LYS A 7 1.04 7.04 4.65
N ARG A 8 2.18 6.46 5.03
CA ARG A 8 3.32 6.22 4.14
C ARG A 8 3.30 4.81 3.58
N CYS A 9 2.12 4.29 3.24
CA CYS A 9 1.97 2.91 2.79
C CYS A 9 1.12 2.87 1.50
N PRO A 10 1.70 2.45 0.36
CA PRO A 10 0.99 2.41 -0.93
C PRO A 10 -0.13 1.36 -0.96
N CYS A 11 -0.13 0.41 -0.03
CA CYS A 11 -1.14 -0.64 0.09
C CYS A 11 -2.22 -0.35 1.15
N TYR A 12 -2.06 0.72 1.93
CA TYR A 12 -2.98 1.03 3.02
C TYR A 12 -4.26 1.68 2.47
N GLY A 13 -5.42 1.19 2.91
CA GLY A 13 -6.73 1.65 2.45
C GLY A 13 -7.12 1.09 1.08
N PHE A 14 -6.37 0.11 0.56
CA PHE A 14 -6.65 -0.57 -0.70
C PHE A 14 -6.95 -2.05 -0.46
N GLY A 15 -7.83 -2.61 -1.30
CA GLY A 15 -8.00 -4.04 -1.47
C GLY A 15 -7.31 -4.51 -2.75
N PHE A 16 -6.88 -5.78 -2.80
CA PHE A 16 -6.26 -6.36 -4.00
C PHE A 16 -7.13 -7.44 -4.64
N ALA A 17 -7.55 -7.20 -5.87
CA ALA A 17 -8.30 -8.17 -6.67
C ALA A 17 -7.34 -9.00 -7.54
N VAL A 18 -7.03 -10.23 -7.12
CA VAL A 18 -6.04 -11.12 -7.77
C VAL A 18 -6.33 -11.35 -9.26
N ARG A 19 -7.61 -11.54 -9.60
CA ARG A 19 -8.03 -11.85 -10.98
C ARG A 19 -7.75 -10.69 -11.95
N THR A 20 -7.93 -9.47 -11.49
CA THR A 20 -7.76 -8.27 -12.32
C THR A 20 -6.41 -7.60 -12.10
N ARG A 21 -5.68 -7.98 -11.05
CA ARG A 21 -4.43 -7.35 -10.61
C ARG A 21 -4.61 -5.86 -10.36
N VAL A 22 -5.76 -5.47 -9.84
CA VAL A 22 -6.08 -4.07 -9.54
C VAL A 22 -6.16 -3.85 -8.03
N LEU A 23 -5.51 -2.79 -7.55
CA LEU A 23 -5.74 -2.22 -6.24
C LEU A 23 -6.86 -1.19 -6.34
N THR A 24 -7.91 -1.37 -5.55
CA THR A 24 -9.02 -0.42 -5.48
C THR A 24 -9.18 0.14 -4.08
N PRO A 25 -9.68 1.38 -3.93
CA PRO A 25 -9.85 1.99 -2.62
C PRO A 25 -10.90 1.21 -1.84
N SER A 26 -10.55 0.81 -0.62
CA SER A 26 -11.47 0.11 0.28
C SER A 26 -12.19 1.05 1.24
N TRP A 27 -11.90 2.35 1.19
CA TRP A 27 -12.44 3.40 2.07
C TRP A 27 -12.32 3.10 3.57
N GLY A 28 -11.33 2.29 3.96
CA GLY A 28 -11.12 1.83 5.32
C GLY A 28 -9.65 1.70 5.67
N ASN A 29 -9.33 0.76 6.55
CA ASN A 29 -7.96 0.50 6.99
C ASN A 29 -7.41 -0.83 6.45
N GLN A 30 -7.90 -1.30 5.31
CA GLN A 30 -7.45 -2.56 4.72
C GLN A 30 -6.00 -2.48 4.23
N CYS A 31 -5.35 -3.63 4.15
CA CYS A 31 -3.98 -3.76 3.68
C CYS A 31 -3.94 -4.68 2.44
N ALA A 32 -3.65 -4.10 1.28
CA ALA A 32 -3.57 -4.81 0.01
C ALA A 32 -2.43 -5.84 -0.08
N LEU A 33 -1.55 -5.93 0.93
CA LEU A 33 -0.53 -6.98 1.02
C LEU A 33 -1.14 -8.36 1.34
N TYR A 34 -2.32 -8.40 1.97
CA TYR A 34 -3.06 -9.65 2.18
C TYR A 34 -3.87 -9.98 0.92
N ILE A 35 -3.28 -10.82 0.05
CA ILE A 35 -3.94 -11.29 -1.18
C ILE A 35 -5.21 -12.06 -0.84
N GLY A 36 -6.32 -11.72 -1.50
CA GLY A 36 -7.56 -12.50 -1.42
C GLY A 36 -8.31 -12.37 -0.10
N GLU A 37 -7.78 -11.62 0.86
CA GLU A 37 -8.40 -11.37 2.14
C GLU A 37 -8.39 -9.88 2.48
N ALA A 38 -9.57 -9.33 2.75
CA ALA A 38 -9.71 -7.97 3.24
C ALA A 38 -9.32 -7.91 4.73
N ARG A 39 -8.02 -7.82 5.02
CA ARG A 39 -7.52 -7.66 6.40
C ARG A 39 -7.18 -6.21 6.74
N PRO A 40 -7.51 -5.74 7.96
CA PRO A 40 -7.06 -4.44 8.43
C PRO A 40 -5.52 -4.35 8.53
N CYS A 41 -4.99 -3.14 8.48
CA CYS A 41 -3.58 -2.85 8.62
C CYS A 41 -3.12 -3.17 10.06
N GLN A 42 -2.15 -4.07 10.17
CA GLN A 42 -1.64 -4.50 11.47
C GLN A 42 -0.98 -3.34 12.25
N MET A 43 -0.30 -2.42 11.56
CA MET A 43 0.32 -1.26 12.20
C MET A 43 -0.76 -0.36 12.83
N GLU A 44 -1.85 -0.11 12.11
CA GLU A 44 -2.96 0.68 12.65
C GLU A 44 -3.64 0.00 13.83
N ILE A 45 -3.87 -1.32 13.76
CA ILE A 45 -4.38 -2.10 14.91
C ILE A 45 -3.48 -1.93 16.14
N GLN A 46 -2.18 -1.79 15.94
CA GLN A 46 -1.18 -1.58 17.00
C GLN A 46 -1.04 -0.11 17.42
N GLY A 47 -1.89 0.80 16.92
CA GLY A 47 -1.81 2.24 17.19
C GLY A 47 -0.63 2.94 16.53
N GLN A 48 0.02 2.30 15.56
CA GLN A 48 1.13 2.86 14.79
C GLN A 48 0.64 3.45 13.46
N ALA A 49 1.28 4.52 13.02
CA ALA A 49 1.07 5.08 11.70
C ALA A 49 1.46 4.05 10.62
N PRO A 50 0.60 3.77 9.62
CA PRO A 50 0.97 2.92 8.49
C PRO A 50 2.20 3.48 7.75
N ASP A 51 3.28 2.71 7.75
CA ASP A 51 4.55 3.08 7.11
C ASP A 51 5.13 1.87 6.38
N TRP A 52 5.32 2.01 5.06
CA TRP A 52 5.83 0.96 4.18
C TRP A 52 7.20 0.48 4.61
N GLY A 53 8.12 1.39 4.94
CA GLY A 53 9.51 1.08 5.30
C GLY A 53 9.63 0.37 6.65
N LYS A 54 8.65 0.56 7.55
CA LYS A 54 8.60 -0.10 8.87
C LYS A 54 7.65 -1.30 8.90
N CYS A 55 6.91 -1.56 7.82
CA CYS A 55 5.90 -2.61 7.81
C CYS A 55 6.55 -4.00 7.83
N PRO A 56 6.22 -4.87 8.81
CA PRO A 56 6.76 -6.23 8.86
C PRO A 56 6.34 -7.07 7.64
N LEU A 57 5.20 -6.75 7.02
CA LEU A 57 4.70 -7.42 5.82
C LEU A 57 5.46 -7.01 4.55
N ASN A 58 6.02 -5.79 4.52
CA ASN A 58 6.88 -5.33 3.44
C ASN A 58 8.25 -6.03 3.48
N ALA A 59 8.85 -6.16 4.67
CA ALA A 59 10.13 -6.85 4.85
C ALA A 59 10.05 -8.38 4.58
N GLY A 60 8.85 -8.96 4.67
CA GLY A 60 8.61 -10.39 4.57
C GLY A 60 8.46 -10.95 3.14
N ALA A 61 8.36 -12.29 3.07
CA ALA A 61 8.11 -13.02 1.82
C ALA A 61 6.79 -12.61 1.14
N ILE A 62 5.82 -12.11 1.89
CA ILE A 62 4.50 -11.69 1.38
C ILE A 62 4.66 -10.57 0.36
N CYS A 63 5.41 -9.50 0.63
CA CYS A 63 5.61 -8.46 -0.37
C CYS A 63 6.40 -8.96 -1.59
N ARG A 64 7.34 -9.91 -1.43
CA ARG A 64 8.09 -10.47 -2.57
C ARG A 64 7.26 -11.43 -3.42
N GLN A 65 6.29 -12.12 -2.83
CA GLN A 65 5.38 -13.02 -3.53
C GLN A 65 4.20 -12.25 -4.14
N THR A 66 3.65 -11.27 -3.42
CA THR A 66 2.50 -10.45 -3.83
C THR A 66 2.89 -9.29 -4.75
N PHE A 67 3.99 -8.62 -4.45
CA PHE A 67 4.52 -7.44 -5.14
C PHE A 67 5.98 -7.63 -5.53
N GLY A 68 6.36 -8.87 -5.86
CA GLY A 68 7.63 -9.13 -6.53
C GLY A 68 7.73 -8.40 -7.87
N ARG A 69 8.88 -8.50 -8.52
CA ARG A 69 9.17 -7.79 -9.79
C ARG A 69 8.02 -7.89 -10.82
N TRP A 70 7.43 -9.06 -10.96
CA TRP A 70 6.34 -9.31 -11.91
C TRP A 70 5.03 -8.60 -11.55
N CYS A 71 4.72 -8.43 -10.26
CA CYS A 71 3.52 -7.72 -9.83
C CYS A 71 3.71 -6.20 -9.82
N GLN A 72 4.92 -5.69 -9.56
CA GLN A 72 5.17 -4.24 -9.62
C GLN A 72 4.96 -3.65 -11.02
N GLU A 73 5.19 -4.45 -12.06
CA GLU A 73 5.06 -4.06 -13.47
C GLU A 73 3.66 -4.37 -14.05
N ALA A 74 2.83 -5.15 -13.34
CA ALA A 74 1.54 -5.65 -13.85
C ALA A 74 0.33 -5.29 -12.97
N VAL A 75 0.55 -4.57 -11.88
CA VAL A 75 -0.52 -4.19 -10.94
C VAL A 75 -0.88 -2.73 -11.18
N THR A 76 -2.18 -2.50 -11.42
CA THR A 76 -2.75 -1.16 -11.57
C THR A 76 -3.38 -0.73 -10.26
N VAL A 77 -3.13 0.51 -9.84
CA VAL A 77 -3.75 1.14 -8.68
C VAL A 77 -4.79 2.14 -9.18
N ILE A 78 -6.05 1.98 -8.79
CA ILE A 78 -7.08 2.99 -9.00
C ILE A 78 -7.21 3.75 -7.70
N ALA A 79 -6.76 5.01 -7.69
CA ALA A 79 -6.84 5.90 -6.53
C ALA A 79 -7.76 7.10 -6.86
N PRO A 80 -8.34 7.81 -5.87
CA PRO A 80 -9.17 8.99 -6.14
C PRO A 80 -8.50 10.05 -7.03
N GLU A 81 -7.19 10.24 -6.88
CA GLU A 81 -6.35 11.14 -7.69
C GLU A 81 -5.94 10.56 -9.06
N HIS A 82 -6.07 9.25 -9.25
CA HIS A 82 -5.75 8.52 -10.48
C HIS A 82 -6.90 7.57 -10.85
N PRO A 83 -8.09 8.11 -11.20
CA PRO A 83 -9.26 7.30 -11.53
C PRO A 83 -9.06 6.44 -12.79
N GLU A 84 -8.17 6.84 -13.70
CA GLU A 84 -7.73 6.09 -14.87
C GLU A 84 -6.84 4.88 -14.54
N GLY A 85 -6.30 4.85 -13.32
CA GLY A 85 -5.36 3.86 -12.86
C GLY A 85 -3.91 4.23 -13.17
N ILE A 86 -3.01 3.91 -12.23
CA ILE A 86 -1.56 4.13 -12.34
C ILE A 86 -0.81 2.83 -12.04
N GLN A 87 0.39 2.66 -12.59
CA GLN A 87 1.20 1.49 -12.27
C GLN A 87 1.62 1.50 -10.79
N PHE A 88 1.58 0.33 -10.15
CA PHE A 88 1.89 0.22 -8.72
C PHE A 88 3.29 0.75 -8.38
N ARG A 89 4.28 0.55 -9.25
CA ARG A 89 5.62 1.11 -9.06
C ARG A 89 5.61 2.64 -8.95
N GLU A 90 4.95 3.31 -9.89
CA GLU A 90 4.84 4.77 -9.91
C GLU A 90 4.04 5.27 -8.69
N TRP A 91 2.98 4.55 -8.33
CA TRP A 91 2.20 4.83 -7.12
C TRP A 91 3.05 4.78 -5.84
N VAL A 92 3.90 3.77 -5.69
CA VAL A 92 4.83 3.66 -4.55
C VAL A 92 5.74 4.88 -4.49
N GLU A 93 6.29 5.32 -5.63
CA GLU A 93 7.16 6.50 -5.70
C GLU A 93 6.41 7.76 -5.25
N ILE A 94 5.18 7.97 -5.71
CA ILE A 94 4.31 9.10 -5.32
C ILE A 94 4.05 9.10 -3.81
N VAL A 95 3.57 7.97 -3.26
CA VAL A 95 3.18 7.87 -1.84
C VAL A 95 4.39 8.08 -0.92
N LEU A 96 5.55 7.54 -1.30
CA LEU A 96 6.79 7.68 -0.52
C LEU A 96 7.43 9.06 -0.68
N ALA A 97 7.28 9.72 -1.84
CA ALA A 97 7.78 11.07 -2.08
C ALA A 97 6.96 12.16 -1.38
N GLN A 98 5.63 11.97 -1.27
CA GLN A 98 4.75 12.89 -0.53
C GLN A 98 5.04 12.92 0.98
N ASN A 99 5.72 11.89 1.49
CA ASN A 99 6.05 11.75 2.90
C ASN A 99 7.51 11.32 3.04
N PRO A 100 8.50 12.20 2.81
CA PRO A 100 9.89 11.85 2.99
C PRO A 100 10.15 11.62 4.48
N SER A 101 10.53 10.39 4.86
CA SER A 101 11.18 10.20 6.15
C SER A 101 12.52 10.89 6.08
N GLU A 102 12.84 11.68 7.09
CA GLU A 102 14.25 11.88 7.41
C GLU A 102 14.93 10.50 7.43
N ARG A 103 15.97 10.35 6.60
CA ARG A 103 16.97 9.28 6.55
C ARG A 103 16.81 8.21 5.45
N TYR A 104 17.43 8.49 4.30
CA TYR A 104 18.77 7.93 4.07
C TYR A 104 19.80 8.87 4.75
N LYS A 105 20.22 8.57 5.98
CA LYS A 105 21.44 9.10 6.60
C LYS A 105 22.18 7.89 7.15
#